data_AF-A0A6C0HJK6-F1
#
_entry.id   AF-A0A6C0HJK6-F1
#
_cell.length_a   1.000
_cell.length_b   1.000
_cell.length_c   1.000
_cell.angle_alpha   90.00
_cell.angle_beta   90.00
_cell.angle_gamma   90.00
#
_symmetry.space_group_name_H-M   'P 1'
#
loop_
_entity.id
_entity.type
_entity.pdbx_description
1 polymer ?
#
loop_
_entity_poly.entity_id
_entity_poly.type
_entity_poly.pdbx_seq_one_letter_code
_entity_poly.pdbx_strand_id
1 'polypeptide(L)'
;MSHFLGDVHPNLPNEEKIGSSAVIYYNKDGKTYILVGKESNYLHEKVGLTENQISQIMERQKFTPEHSPTGKTPLKNDANLNSAKRFFQKGAEYLEKELNIPEVRFDEAIYNDADQTYETIYRYLVEDSKWGIIKGKKKDQNEKSKDTIHREIMEEVGLVIFKGSIHFYGNSCTYNCYRLLVSSDDKIKGFNGSILDRKNRHKGEMFDLEFKELSEINNLLNTKSFNTTSACAIKSFLSLTLNKGGKVKKGTQKRGRRGSRRRK
;
A
#
# COMPACT_ATOMS: atom_id res chain seq x y z
N MET A 1 4.70 23.83 -26.76
CA MET A 1 3.32 23.48 -26.34
C MET A 1 3.31 23.41 -24.84
N SER A 2 2.75 24.44 -24.21
CA SER A 2 2.77 24.68 -22.76
C SER A 2 1.37 24.51 -22.17
N HIS A 3 1.37 24.24 -20.86
CA HIS A 3 0.28 24.35 -19.90
C HIS A 3 -0.86 23.32 -19.97
N PHE A 4 -0.75 22.30 -19.12
CA PHE A 4 -1.86 21.84 -18.25
C PHE A 4 -1.27 21.17 -17.00
N LEU A 5 -0.58 21.95 -16.17
CA LEU A 5 -0.41 21.63 -14.75
C LEU A 5 -1.53 22.38 -14.03
N GLY A 6 -2.67 21.71 -13.84
CA GLY A 6 -3.70 22.23 -12.96
C GLY A 6 -3.10 22.42 -11.57
N ASP A 7 -3.23 23.64 -11.04
CA ASP A 7 -2.79 24.02 -9.70
C ASP A 7 -3.47 23.13 -8.66
N VAL A 8 -2.77 22.09 -8.22
CA VAL A 8 -3.13 21.38 -6.99
C VAL A 8 -2.58 22.23 -5.85
N HIS A 9 -3.43 23.08 -5.29
CA HIS A 9 -3.12 23.82 -4.06
C HIS A 9 -2.67 22.85 -2.96
N PRO A 10 -1.42 22.91 -2.46
CA PRO A 10 -0.90 21.93 -1.51
C PRO A 10 -1.35 22.15 -0.06
N ASN A 11 -2.25 23.10 0.20
CA ASN A 11 -2.71 23.45 1.54
C ASN A 11 -4.23 23.59 1.54
N LEU A 12 -4.94 22.46 1.60
CA LEU A 12 -6.31 22.47 2.12
C LEU A 12 -6.25 22.75 3.65
N PRO A 13 -7.24 23.47 4.21
CA PRO A 13 -7.30 23.80 5.64
C PRO A 13 -7.28 22.53 6.51
N ASN A 14 -7.12 22.70 7.83
CA ASN A 14 -7.02 21.68 8.89
C ASN A 14 -8.25 20.74 8.97
N GLU A 15 -8.61 20.07 7.89
CA GLU A 15 -9.42 18.86 7.94
C GLU A 15 -8.63 17.81 8.70
N GLU A 16 -9.30 17.20 9.67
CA GLU A 16 -8.76 16.09 10.45
C GLU A 16 -8.20 15.03 9.49
N LYS A 17 -6.92 14.73 9.63
CA LYS A 17 -6.26 13.79 8.73
C LYS A 17 -6.71 12.38 9.08
N ILE A 18 -7.46 11.79 8.15
CA ILE A 18 -8.05 10.45 8.31
C ILE A 18 -7.00 9.32 8.23
N GLY A 19 -5.78 9.61 7.79
CA GLY A 19 -4.73 8.60 7.64
C GLY A 19 -3.35 9.12 7.26
N SER A 20 -2.49 8.17 6.88
CA SER A 20 -1.11 8.42 6.43
C SER A 20 -0.75 7.58 5.21
N SER A 21 0.11 8.10 4.33
CA SER A 21 0.55 7.41 3.11
C SER A 21 2.07 7.50 2.91
N ALA A 22 2.64 6.54 2.16
CA ALA A 22 4.07 6.47 1.89
C ALA A 22 4.39 6.29 0.41
N VAL A 23 5.22 7.20 -0.12
CA VAL A 23 5.96 6.97 -1.37
C VAL A 23 7.27 6.28 -1.03
N ILE A 24 7.34 4.97 -1.31
CA ILE A 24 8.56 4.18 -1.19
C ILE A 24 9.23 4.14 -2.56
N TYR A 25 10.50 4.51 -2.65
CA TYR A 25 11.17 4.64 -3.93
C TYR A 25 12.67 4.32 -3.84
N TYR A 26 13.26 4.01 -4.99
CA TYR A 26 14.70 3.98 -5.17
C TYR A 26 15.10 4.66 -6.48
N ASN A 27 16.38 5.01 -6.59
CA ASN A 27 16.97 5.49 -7.83
C ASN A 27 18.02 4.49 -8.30
N LYS A 28 17.99 4.13 -9.58
CA LYS A 28 18.95 3.23 -10.20
C LYS A 28 19.15 3.64 -11.65
N ASP A 29 20.41 3.72 -12.09
CA ASP A 29 20.78 4.05 -13.47
C ASP A 29 20.11 5.33 -14.00
N GLY A 30 20.04 6.37 -13.15
CA GLY A 30 19.41 7.66 -13.49
C GLY A 30 17.87 7.64 -13.53
N LYS A 31 17.24 6.50 -13.23
CA LYS A 31 15.79 6.31 -13.20
C LYS A 31 15.28 6.23 -11.77
N THR A 32 14.04 6.67 -11.56
CA THR A 32 13.33 6.55 -10.28
C THR A 32 12.27 5.47 -10.39
N TYR A 33 12.20 4.61 -9.39
CA TYR A 33 11.22 3.54 -9.28
C TYR A 33 10.39 3.74 -8.01
N ILE A 34 9.07 3.62 -8.11
CA ILE A 34 8.13 3.83 -7.00
C ILE A 34 7.36 2.54 -6.75
N LEU A 35 7.26 2.13 -5.49
CA LEU A 35 6.46 1.00 -5.07
C LEU A 35 4.98 1.34 -5.18
N VAL A 36 4.26 0.56 -5.97
CA VAL A 36 2.82 0.71 -6.21
C VAL A 36 2.16 -0.66 -6.30
N GLY A 37 0.87 -0.73 -6.03
CA GLY A 37 0.09 -1.95 -6.20
C GLY A 37 -1.36 -1.60 -6.56
N LYS A 38 -2.14 -2.58 -6.95
CA LYS A 38 -3.58 -2.44 -7.16
C LYS A 38 -4.34 -2.63 -5.86
N GLU A 39 -5.36 -1.82 -5.64
CA GLU A 39 -6.22 -1.93 -4.46
C GLU A 39 -7.06 -3.21 -4.52
N SER A 40 -7.10 -3.96 -3.42
CA SER A 40 -8.03 -5.08 -3.21
C SER A 40 -8.98 -4.76 -2.05
N ASN A 41 -10.11 -5.46 -1.99
CA ASN A 41 -11.07 -5.35 -0.88
C ASN A 41 -11.45 -6.73 -0.35
N TYR A 42 -11.93 -6.76 0.89
CA TYR A 42 -12.56 -7.95 1.46
C TYR A 42 -13.78 -8.35 0.65
N LEU A 43 -13.85 -9.63 0.27
CA LEU A 43 -14.94 -10.12 -0.58
C LEU A 43 -16.31 -10.01 0.12
N HIS A 44 -16.36 -10.33 1.41
CA HIS A 44 -17.61 -10.28 2.20
C HIS A 44 -18.14 -8.84 2.41
N GLU A 45 -17.31 -7.82 2.17
CA GLU A 45 -17.71 -6.41 2.26
C GLU A 45 -18.12 -5.82 0.90
N LYS A 46 -18.11 -6.62 -0.18
CA LYS A 46 -18.47 -6.12 -1.50
C LYS A 46 -19.93 -5.64 -1.50
N VAL A 47 -20.12 -4.39 -1.89
CA VAL A 47 -21.44 -3.79 -2.08
C VAL A 47 -22.23 -4.59 -3.12
N GLY A 48 -23.49 -4.88 -2.80
CA GLY A 48 -24.41 -5.59 -3.69
C GLY A 48 -24.49 -7.11 -3.45
N LEU A 49 -23.71 -7.66 -2.51
CA LEU A 49 -23.90 -9.03 -2.05
C LEU A 49 -25.14 -9.16 -1.15
N THR A 50 -25.87 -10.25 -1.31
CA THR A 50 -26.96 -10.65 -0.41
C THR A 50 -26.43 -11.31 0.87
N GLU A 51 -27.22 -11.34 1.94
CA GLU A 51 -26.86 -12.02 3.20
C GLU A 51 -26.53 -13.51 3.00
N ASN A 52 -27.22 -14.17 2.08
CA ASN A 52 -26.96 -15.57 1.73
C ASN A 52 -25.59 -15.73 1.06
N GLN A 53 -25.24 -14.84 0.12
CA GLN A 53 -23.92 -14.86 -0.53
C GLN A 53 -22.80 -14.55 0.47
N ILE A 54 -23.01 -13.61 1.39
CA ILE A 54 -22.06 -13.32 2.47
C ILE A 54 -21.87 -14.58 3.33
N SER A 55 -22.95 -15.25 3.72
CA SER A 55 -22.89 -16.50 4.49
C SER A 55 -22.08 -17.58 3.76
N GLN A 56 -22.31 -17.78 2.46
CA GLN A 56 -21.54 -18.72 1.63
C GLN A 56 -20.05 -18.38 1.58
N ILE A 57 -19.69 -17.09 1.51
CA ILE A 57 -18.28 -16.66 1.57
C ILE A 57 -17.68 -17.04 2.93
N MET A 58 -18.38 -16.73 4.02
CA MET A 58 -17.91 -16.97 5.39
C MET A 58 -17.75 -18.47 5.69
N GLU A 59 -18.69 -19.32 5.23
CA GLU A 59 -18.57 -20.78 5.36
C GLU A 59 -17.33 -21.34 4.67
N ARG A 60 -16.96 -20.77 3.52
CA ARG A 60 -15.79 -21.19 2.73
C ARG A 60 -14.46 -20.67 3.28
N GLN A 61 -14.47 -19.81 4.30
CA GLN A 61 -13.27 -19.30 4.96
C GLN A 61 -12.68 -20.29 5.97
N LYS A 62 -13.37 -21.39 6.28
CA LYS A 62 -12.90 -22.40 7.24
C LYS A 62 -12.72 -23.76 6.56
N PHE A 63 -11.62 -24.43 6.89
CA PHE A 63 -11.32 -25.80 6.48
C PHE A 63 -10.95 -26.62 7.72
N THR A 64 -11.68 -27.71 7.96
CA THR A 64 -11.37 -28.65 9.03
C THR A 64 -10.56 -29.82 8.45
N PRO A 65 -9.31 -30.04 8.91
CA PRO A 65 -8.53 -31.20 8.47
C PRO A 65 -9.21 -32.52 8.86
N GLU A 66 -9.09 -33.52 8.01
CA GLU A 66 -9.51 -34.88 8.35
C GLU A 66 -8.58 -35.47 9.44
N HIS A 67 -9.16 -36.23 10.37
CA HIS A 67 -8.41 -36.87 11.44
C HIS A 67 -7.55 -38.00 10.88
N SER A 68 -6.28 -38.09 11.32
CA SER A 68 -5.45 -39.26 11.00
C SER A 68 -6.12 -40.53 11.52
N PRO A 69 -6.25 -41.60 10.70
CA PRO A 69 -6.85 -42.87 11.10
C PRO A 69 -6.10 -43.56 12.27
N THR A 70 -4.92 -43.07 12.66
CA THR A 70 -4.09 -43.61 13.74
C THR A 70 -4.31 -42.96 15.11
N GLY A 71 -5.26 -42.02 15.26
CA GLY A 71 -5.61 -41.43 16.57
C GLY A 71 -4.49 -40.63 17.25
N LYS A 72 -3.36 -40.40 16.58
CA LYS A 72 -2.26 -39.55 17.03
C LYS A 72 -2.16 -38.35 16.09
N THR A 73 -2.45 -37.19 16.66
CA THR A 73 -2.51 -35.88 16.01
C THR A 73 -1.18 -35.54 15.34
N PRO A 74 -1.24 -35.04 14.09
CA PRO A 74 -0.91 -33.63 13.95
C PRO A 74 -1.96 -32.94 13.06
N LEU A 75 -2.91 -32.25 13.68
CA LEU A 75 -3.91 -31.45 12.96
C LEU A 75 -3.24 -30.30 12.18
N LYS A 76 -2.12 -29.78 12.71
CA LYS A 76 -1.26 -28.79 12.09
C LYS A 76 -0.03 -29.47 11.48
N ASN A 77 -0.06 -29.71 10.18
CA ASN A 77 1.09 -30.21 9.42
C ASN A 77 1.06 -29.68 7.98
N ASP A 78 2.15 -29.88 7.23
CA ASP A 78 2.27 -29.37 5.86
C ASP A 78 1.29 -30.01 4.88
N ALA A 79 0.93 -31.28 5.07
CA ALA A 79 -0.05 -31.96 4.23
C ALA A 79 -1.45 -31.34 4.41
N ASN A 80 -1.87 -31.10 5.66
CA ASN A 80 -3.14 -30.46 5.97
C ASN A 80 -3.17 -28.99 5.53
N LEU A 81 -2.07 -28.26 5.68
CA LEU A 81 -1.94 -26.90 5.15
C LEU A 81 -2.08 -26.88 3.62
N ASN A 82 -1.47 -27.85 2.93
CA ASN A 82 -1.59 -27.97 1.48
C ASN A 82 -3.01 -28.34 1.04
N SER A 83 -3.70 -29.21 1.79
CA SER A 83 -5.12 -29.52 1.57
C SER A 83 -6.01 -28.29 1.79
N ALA A 84 -5.78 -27.53 2.87
CA ALA A 84 -6.48 -26.28 3.14
C ALA A 84 -6.28 -25.26 2.02
N LYS A 85 -5.04 -25.04 1.57
CA LYS A 85 -4.73 -24.16 0.43
C LYS A 85 -5.46 -24.59 -0.85
N ARG A 86 -5.51 -25.88 -1.15
CA ARG A 86 -6.28 -26.41 -2.31
C ARG A 86 -7.78 -26.18 -2.15
N PHE A 87 -8.31 -26.35 -0.94
CA PHE A 87 -9.71 -26.07 -0.64
C PHE A 87 -10.04 -24.59 -0.85
N PHE A 88 -9.23 -23.68 -0.29
CA PHE A 88 -9.43 -22.24 -0.44
C PHE A 88 -9.23 -21.76 -1.88
N GLN A 89 -8.28 -22.32 -2.62
CA GLN A 89 -8.12 -22.02 -4.04
C GLN A 89 -9.37 -22.39 -4.84
N LYS A 90 -9.93 -23.59 -4.63
CA LYS A 90 -11.20 -23.99 -5.26
C LYS A 90 -12.37 -23.13 -4.80
N GLY A 91 -12.36 -22.69 -3.54
CA GLY A 91 -13.33 -21.75 -3.00
C GLY A 91 -13.28 -20.40 -3.73
N ALA A 92 -12.09 -19.85 -3.93
CA ALA A 92 -11.87 -18.62 -4.69
C ALA A 92 -12.40 -18.76 -6.12
N GLU A 93 -12.03 -19.82 -6.85
CA GLU A 93 -12.51 -20.09 -8.22
C GLU A 93 -14.03 -20.26 -8.31
N TYR A 94 -14.64 -20.90 -7.31
CA TYR A 94 -16.09 -21.03 -7.23
C TYR A 94 -16.75 -19.67 -7.03
N LEU A 95 -16.26 -18.87 -6.07
CA LEU A 95 -16.77 -17.54 -5.76
C LEU A 95 -16.60 -16.57 -6.94
N GLU A 96 -15.49 -16.69 -7.68
CA GLU A 96 -15.23 -15.90 -8.90
C GLU A 96 -16.35 -16.12 -9.94
N LYS A 97 -16.73 -17.38 -10.16
CA LYS A 97 -17.77 -17.78 -11.13
C LYS A 97 -19.18 -17.50 -10.64
N GLU A 98 -19.50 -17.90 -9.41
CA GLU A 98 -20.84 -17.79 -8.84
C GLU A 98 -21.26 -16.33 -8.66
N LEU A 99 -20.33 -15.47 -8.25
CA LEU A 99 -20.61 -14.06 -7.98
C LEU A 99 -20.28 -13.15 -9.16
N ASN A 100 -19.69 -13.69 -10.24
CA ASN A 100 -19.19 -12.94 -11.39
C ASN A 100 -18.25 -11.79 -10.96
N ILE A 101 -17.30 -12.09 -10.08
CA ILE A 101 -16.33 -11.13 -9.53
C ILE A 101 -14.96 -11.55 -10.03
N PRO A 102 -14.24 -10.75 -10.82
CA PRO A 102 -12.93 -11.15 -11.33
C PRO A 102 -11.87 -11.19 -10.23
N GLU A 103 -10.92 -12.12 -10.37
CA GLU A 103 -9.71 -12.23 -9.54
C GLU A 103 -9.98 -12.30 -8.02
N VAL A 104 -10.83 -13.24 -7.61
CA VAL A 104 -10.94 -13.62 -6.20
C VAL A 104 -9.68 -14.37 -5.78
N ARG A 105 -9.06 -13.95 -4.67
CA ARG A 105 -7.89 -14.59 -4.05
C ARG A 105 -8.18 -14.83 -2.57
N PHE A 106 -7.42 -15.72 -1.94
CA PHE A 106 -7.52 -15.98 -0.50
C PHE A 106 -6.20 -15.64 0.18
N ASP A 107 -6.24 -15.04 1.36
CA ASP A 107 -5.07 -14.70 2.17
C ASP A 107 -4.35 -15.99 2.65
N GLU A 108 -3.15 -15.85 3.22
CA GLU A 108 -2.42 -16.96 3.84
C GLU A 108 -3.33 -17.80 4.76
N ALA A 109 -3.37 -19.12 4.54
CA ALA A 109 -4.11 -20.04 5.39
C ALA A 109 -3.44 -20.11 6.78
N ILE A 110 -4.18 -19.72 7.82
CA ILE A 110 -3.71 -19.69 9.22
C ILE A 110 -4.37 -20.81 9.99
N TYR A 111 -3.59 -21.58 10.74
CA TYR A 111 -4.14 -22.61 11.62
C TYR A 111 -4.63 -21.99 12.93
N ASN A 112 -5.90 -22.23 13.27
CA ASN A 112 -6.53 -21.87 14.52
C ASN A 112 -6.52 -23.08 15.46
N ASP A 113 -5.68 -23.03 16.50
CA ASP A 113 -5.53 -24.14 17.45
C ASP A 113 -6.78 -24.40 18.31
N ALA A 114 -7.64 -23.39 18.53
CA ALA A 114 -8.84 -23.51 19.36
C ALA A 114 -9.93 -24.33 18.67
N ASP A 115 -10.18 -24.03 17.40
CA ASP A 115 -11.21 -24.69 16.58
C ASP A 115 -10.63 -25.86 15.78
N GLN A 116 -9.31 -26.07 15.84
CA GLN A 116 -8.57 -27.05 15.07
C GLN A 116 -8.75 -26.95 13.55
N THR A 117 -9.01 -25.76 13.05
CA THR A 117 -9.27 -25.47 11.63
C THR A 117 -8.12 -24.67 11.01
N TYR A 118 -8.06 -24.70 9.68
CA TYR A 118 -7.40 -23.66 8.92
C TYR A 118 -8.43 -22.61 8.53
N GLU A 119 -8.05 -21.34 8.62
CA GLU A 119 -8.88 -20.20 8.26
C GLU A 119 -8.17 -19.33 7.21
N THR A 120 -8.96 -18.65 6.38
CA THR A 120 -8.47 -17.65 5.42
C THR A 120 -9.48 -16.51 5.30
N ILE A 121 -9.09 -15.45 4.60
CA ILE A 121 -9.96 -14.37 4.20
C ILE A 121 -9.94 -14.29 2.67
N TYR A 122 -11.12 -14.22 2.05
CA TYR A 122 -11.21 -13.95 0.61
C TYR A 122 -11.18 -12.46 0.33
N ARG A 123 -10.40 -12.09 -0.68
CA ARG A 123 -10.29 -10.75 -1.24
C ARG A 123 -10.56 -10.79 -2.73
N TYR A 124 -10.91 -9.66 -3.30
CA TYR A 124 -11.06 -9.52 -4.75
C TYR A 124 -10.35 -8.26 -5.24
N LEU A 125 -9.89 -8.33 -6.48
CA LEU A 125 -9.43 -7.15 -7.18
C LEU A 125 -10.67 -6.29 -7.51
N VAL A 126 -10.66 -5.03 -7.08
CA VAL A 126 -11.79 -4.13 -7.34
C VAL A 126 -11.95 -3.95 -8.85
N GLU A 127 -13.19 -3.91 -9.35
CA GLU A 127 -13.47 -3.54 -10.75
C GLU A 127 -12.93 -2.12 -10.99
N ASP A 128 -12.23 -1.91 -12.10
CA ASP A 128 -11.42 -0.71 -12.34
C ASP A 128 -10.36 -0.42 -11.25
N SER A 129 -9.85 -1.47 -10.60
CA SER A 129 -8.83 -1.35 -9.54
C SER A 129 -7.72 -0.41 -9.97
N LYS A 130 -7.60 0.66 -9.18
CA LYS A 130 -6.62 1.69 -9.46
C LYS A 130 -5.32 1.33 -8.79
N TRP A 131 -4.23 1.70 -9.44
CA TRP A 131 -2.92 1.70 -8.82
C TRP A 131 -2.90 2.69 -7.65
N GLY A 132 -2.18 2.32 -6.61
CA GLY A 132 -2.05 3.10 -5.40
C GLY A 132 -0.66 2.96 -4.79
N ILE A 133 -0.41 3.78 -3.77
CA ILE A 133 0.72 3.64 -2.86
C ILE A 133 0.20 3.11 -1.52
N ILE A 134 1.12 2.65 -0.67
CA ILE A 134 0.79 2.24 0.69
C ILE A 134 0.17 3.42 1.45
N LYS A 135 -0.97 3.14 2.08
CA LYS A 135 -1.76 4.09 2.87
C LYS A 135 -2.51 3.34 3.95
N GLY A 136 -2.84 4.04 5.02
CA GLY A 136 -3.67 3.47 6.06
C GLY A 136 -4.31 4.51 6.94
N LYS A 137 -5.39 4.08 7.59
CA LYS A 137 -6.12 4.90 8.56
C LYS A 137 -5.48 4.71 9.94
N LYS A 138 -5.67 5.73 10.78
CA LYS A 138 -5.33 5.58 12.20
C LYS A 138 -6.25 4.53 12.83
N LYS A 139 -5.69 3.60 13.61
CA LYS A 139 -6.50 2.64 14.38
C LYS A 139 -7.14 3.32 15.59
N ASP A 140 -6.40 4.24 16.22
CA ASP A 140 -6.84 5.04 17.35
C ASP A 140 -6.63 6.54 17.09
N GLN A 141 -7.48 7.40 17.65
CA GLN A 141 -7.33 8.86 17.52
C GLN A 141 -5.96 9.38 17.99
N ASN A 142 -5.38 8.72 19.00
CA ASN A 142 -4.09 9.08 19.58
C ASN A 142 -2.88 8.51 18.82
N GLU A 143 -3.09 7.67 17.80
CA GLU A 143 -2.00 7.12 16.99
C GLU A 143 -1.32 8.26 16.22
N LYS A 144 0.02 8.32 16.29
CA LYS A 144 0.79 9.29 15.51
C LYS A 144 0.80 8.84 14.05
N SER A 145 0.62 9.77 13.12
CA SER A 145 0.61 9.50 11.68
C SER A 145 1.84 8.71 11.18
N LYS A 146 3.01 8.96 11.78
CA LYS A 146 4.23 8.23 11.44
C LYS A 146 4.22 6.77 11.95
N ASP A 147 3.55 6.51 13.07
CA ASP A 147 3.33 5.15 13.58
C ASP A 147 2.37 4.38 12.65
N THR A 148 1.26 5.02 12.27
CA THR A 148 0.32 4.47 11.30
C THR A 148 1.03 4.00 10.04
N ILE A 149 1.76 4.90 9.35
CA ILE A 149 2.40 4.50 8.09
C ILE A 149 3.54 3.49 8.28
N HIS A 150 4.22 3.48 9.43
CA HIS A 150 5.25 2.50 9.71
C HIS A 150 4.64 1.10 9.84
N ARG A 151 3.52 0.98 10.55
CA ARG A 151 2.72 -0.24 10.65
C ARG A 151 2.24 -0.71 9.28
N GLU A 152 1.63 0.18 8.48
CA GLU A 152 1.12 -0.17 7.14
C GLU A 152 2.23 -0.70 6.22
N ILE A 153 3.42 -0.12 6.24
CA ILE A 153 4.54 -0.63 5.42
C ILE A 153 4.93 -2.06 5.86
N MET A 154 4.94 -2.34 7.16
CA MET A 154 5.19 -3.69 7.66
C MET A 154 4.06 -4.67 7.30
N GLU A 155 2.82 -4.20 7.43
CA GLU A 155 1.59 -4.96 7.15
C GLU A 155 1.37 -5.21 5.66
N GLU A 156 1.89 -4.37 4.74
CA GLU A 156 1.73 -4.49 3.27
C GLU A 156 2.98 -5.04 2.56
N VAL A 157 4.19 -4.65 2.98
CA VAL A 157 5.44 -5.11 2.34
C VAL A 157 6.03 -6.32 3.06
N GLY A 158 5.73 -6.51 4.35
CA GLY A 158 6.28 -7.64 5.12
C GLY A 158 7.72 -7.44 5.54
N LEU A 159 8.18 -6.20 5.57
CA LEU A 159 9.53 -5.84 5.98
C LEU A 159 9.53 -5.00 7.24
N VAL A 160 10.34 -5.44 8.21
CA VAL A 160 10.68 -4.61 9.37
C VAL A 160 11.64 -3.53 8.90
N ILE A 161 11.14 -2.29 8.84
CA ILE A 161 11.95 -1.12 8.50
C ILE A 161 12.19 -0.25 9.73
N PHE A 162 13.33 0.44 9.76
CA PHE A 162 13.61 1.40 10.81
C PHE A 162 12.72 2.64 10.66
N LYS A 163 11.86 2.92 11.65
CA LYS A 163 10.95 4.07 11.61
C LYS A 163 11.65 5.42 11.34
N GLY A 164 12.91 5.59 11.75
CA GLY A 164 13.67 6.82 11.49
C GLY A 164 13.94 7.10 10.01
N SER A 165 13.93 6.09 9.12
CA SER A 165 14.13 6.27 7.67
C SER A 165 12.87 6.73 6.92
N ILE A 166 11.73 6.85 7.61
CA ILE A 166 10.48 7.36 7.04
C ILE A 166 10.42 8.87 7.29
N HIS A 167 10.36 9.67 6.23
CA HIS A 167 10.43 11.13 6.32
C HIS A 167 9.13 11.78 5.85
N PHE A 168 8.55 12.65 6.68
CA PHE A 168 7.41 13.46 6.28
C PHE A 168 7.83 14.42 5.16
N TYR A 169 7.01 14.55 4.12
CA TYR A 169 7.26 15.50 3.04
C TYR A 169 6.11 16.48 2.78
N GLY A 170 4.93 16.25 3.35
CA GLY A 170 3.81 17.17 3.22
C GLY A 170 2.47 16.50 3.48
N ASN A 171 1.42 17.23 3.18
CA ASN A 171 0.04 16.74 3.26
C ASN A 171 -0.54 16.65 1.85
N SER A 172 -1.37 15.65 1.61
CA SER A 172 -2.09 15.50 0.35
C SER A 172 -3.50 15.03 0.63
N CYS A 173 -4.49 15.78 0.17
CA CYS A 173 -5.90 15.54 0.50
C CYS A 173 -6.07 15.41 2.04
N THR A 174 -6.66 14.31 2.50
CA THR A 174 -6.92 13.99 3.90
C THR A 174 -5.81 13.17 4.57
N TYR A 175 -4.63 13.01 3.94
CA TYR A 175 -3.53 12.17 4.43
C TYR A 175 -2.26 12.96 4.76
N ASN A 176 -1.56 12.51 5.80
CA ASN A 176 -0.15 12.88 6.04
C ASN A 176 0.76 12.04 5.14
N CYS A 177 1.64 12.67 4.37
CA CYS A 177 2.44 11.98 3.38
C CYS A 177 3.91 11.87 3.78
N TYR A 178 4.42 10.65 3.66
CA TYR A 178 5.76 10.25 4.01
C TYR A 178 6.49 9.63 2.83
N ARG A 179 7.82 9.70 2.85
CA ARG A 179 8.67 9.05 1.86
C ARG A 179 9.71 8.17 2.52
N LEU A 180 10.07 7.10 1.82
CA LEU A 180 11.12 6.18 2.20
C LEU A 180 12.02 5.94 0.98
N LEU A 181 13.29 6.31 1.09
CA LEU A 181 14.30 5.98 0.08
C LEU A 181 14.92 4.62 0.40
N VAL A 182 14.81 3.68 -0.52
CA VAL A 182 15.50 2.39 -0.47
C VAL A 182 16.89 2.58 -1.07
N SER A 183 17.89 2.78 -0.20
CA SER A 183 19.16 3.43 -0.56
C SER A 183 20.27 2.49 -1.05
N SER A 184 20.08 1.18 -1.05
CA SER A 184 21.12 0.22 -1.46
C SER A 184 20.51 -0.96 -2.23
N ASP A 185 21.30 -1.57 -3.10
CA ASP A 185 20.88 -2.74 -3.88
C ASP A 185 20.44 -3.91 -2.99
N ASP A 186 21.10 -4.13 -1.86
CA ASP A 186 20.70 -5.18 -0.91
C ASP A 186 19.32 -4.91 -0.30
N LYS A 187 19.01 -3.65 0.00
CA LYS A 187 17.66 -3.28 0.46
C LYS A 187 16.64 -3.43 -0.67
N ILE A 188 16.98 -3.04 -1.90
CA ILE A 188 16.09 -3.22 -3.06
C ILE A 188 15.77 -4.71 -3.25
N LYS A 189 16.79 -5.59 -3.19
CA LYS A 189 16.61 -7.04 -3.22
C LYS A 189 15.73 -7.54 -2.08
N GLY A 190 15.95 -7.04 -0.86
CA GLY A 190 15.12 -7.37 0.30
C GLY A 190 13.65 -7.01 0.10
N PHE A 191 13.37 -5.80 -0.40
CA PHE A 191 12.01 -5.39 -0.77
C PHE A 191 11.40 -6.29 -1.84
N ASN A 192 12.10 -6.51 -2.96
CA ASN A 192 11.59 -7.37 -4.03
C ASN A 192 11.33 -8.81 -3.56
N GLY A 193 12.20 -9.35 -2.70
CA GLY A 193 12.03 -10.67 -2.10
C GLY A 193 10.77 -10.76 -1.23
N SER A 194 10.55 -9.79 -0.34
CA SER A 194 9.36 -9.77 0.52
C SER A 194 8.06 -9.51 -0.26
N ILE A 195 8.11 -8.65 -1.28
CA ILE A 195 6.99 -8.42 -2.20
C ILE A 195 6.62 -9.73 -2.93
N LEU A 196 7.62 -10.46 -3.43
CA LEU A 196 7.41 -11.74 -4.10
C LEU A 196 6.83 -12.80 -3.15
N ASP A 197 7.37 -12.93 -1.95
CA ASP A 197 6.84 -13.85 -0.92
C ASP A 197 5.38 -13.54 -0.60
N ARG A 198 5.04 -12.26 -0.42
CA ARG A 198 3.66 -11.83 -0.20
C ARG A 198 2.73 -12.08 -1.35
N LYS A 199 3.18 -11.82 -2.58
CA LYS A 199 2.42 -12.13 -3.79
C LYS A 199 2.11 -13.63 -3.87
N ASN A 200 3.09 -14.48 -3.57
CA ASN A 200 2.94 -15.93 -3.57
C ASN A 200 2.05 -16.45 -2.43
N ARG A 201 2.00 -15.73 -1.30
CA ARG A 201 1.12 -16.04 -0.16
C ARG A 201 -0.22 -15.31 -0.19
N HIS A 202 -0.46 -14.49 -1.22
CA HIS A 202 -1.62 -13.61 -1.32
C HIS A 202 -1.85 -12.78 -0.05
N LYS A 203 -0.79 -12.23 0.55
CA LYS A 203 -0.83 -11.53 1.84
C LYS A 203 -0.69 -10.01 1.68
N GLY A 204 -1.60 -9.27 2.28
CA GLY A 204 -1.64 -7.80 2.25
C GLY A 204 -2.88 -7.27 1.53
N GLU A 205 -3.23 -6.02 1.77
CA GLU A 205 -4.41 -5.39 1.16
C GLU A 205 -4.13 -4.91 -0.28
N MET A 206 -2.86 -4.78 -0.68
CA MET A 206 -2.48 -4.44 -2.05
C MET A 206 -2.15 -5.68 -2.89
N PHE A 207 -2.85 -5.84 -4.01
CA PHE A 207 -2.51 -6.81 -5.04
C PHE A 207 -1.44 -6.25 -5.97
N ASP A 208 -0.71 -7.15 -6.64
CA ASP A 208 0.25 -6.81 -7.70
C ASP A 208 1.26 -5.72 -7.28
N LEU A 209 1.66 -5.73 -6.01
CA LEU A 209 2.64 -4.80 -5.46
C LEU A 209 3.97 -4.96 -6.21
N GLU A 210 4.51 -3.88 -6.75
CA GLU A 210 5.76 -3.88 -7.50
C GLU A 210 6.38 -2.47 -7.60
N PHE A 211 7.69 -2.42 -7.85
CA PHE A 211 8.35 -1.16 -8.19
C PHE A 211 8.21 -0.87 -9.68
N LYS A 212 7.47 0.19 -10.02
CA LYS A 212 7.35 0.67 -11.40
C LYS A 212 8.24 1.88 -11.65
N GLU A 213 8.76 1.98 -12.87
CA GLU A 213 9.52 3.15 -13.31
C GLU A 213 8.62 4.40 -13.32
N LEU A 214 9.16 5.55 -12.95
CA LEU A 214 8.42 6.81 -12.89
C LEU A 214 7.77 7.20 -14.24
N SER A 215 8.38 6.84 -15.36
CA SER A 215 7.81 7.04 -16.70
C SER A 215 6.48 6.30 -16.87
N GLU A 216 6.40 5.04 -16.44
CA GLU A 216 5.17 4.26 -16.40
C GLU A 216 4.14 4.85 -15.41
N ILE A 217 4.59 5.26 -14.22
CA ILE A 217 3.72 5.91 -13.23
C ILE A 217 3.07 7.17 -13.80
N ASN A 218 3.84 8.00 -14.52
CA ASN A 218 3.30 9.21 -15.14
C ASN A 218 2.24 8.88 -16.20
N ASN A 219 2.43 7.81 -16.98
CA ASN A 219 1.41 7.35 -17.94
C ASN A 219 0.12 6.93 -17.21
N LEU A 220 0.24 6.13 -16.15
CA LEU A 220 -0.90 5.68 -15.34
C LEU A 220 -1.63 6.83 -14.64
N LEU A 221 -0.90 7.86 -14.19
CA LEU A 221 -1.48 9.07 -13.59
C LEU A 221 -2.31 9.87 -14.61
N ASN A 222 -1.97 9.80 -15.90
CA ASN A 222 -2.67 10.50 -16.98
C ASN A 222 -3.93 9.74 -17.45
N THR A 223 -3.98 8.42 -17.28
CA THR A 223 -5.11 7.58 -17.74
C THR A 223 -6.21 7.37 -16.68
N LYS A 224 -6.18 8.10 -15.55
CA LYS A 224 -7.08 7.90 -14.39
C LYS A 224 -7.02 6.49 -13.77
N SER A 225 -5.99 5.71 -14.09
CA SER A 225 -5.76 4.37 -13.54
C SER A 225 -5.14 4.39 -12.13
N PHE A 226 -5.05 5.57 -11.50
CA PHE A 226 -4.51 5.77 -10.15
C PHE A 226 -5.59 6.24 -9.18
N ASN A 227 -5.56 5.71 -7.96
CA ASN A 227 -6.40 6.18 -6.87
C ASN A 227 -6.12 7.67 -6.61
N THR A 228 -7.15 8.50 -6.48
CA THR A 228 -7.01 9.96 -6.36
C THR A 228 -6.07 10.37 -5.22
N THR A 229 -6.17 9.72 -4.06
CA THR A 229 -5.32 10.03 -2.90
C THR A 229 -3.86 9.72 -3.21
N SER A 230 -3.61 8.54 -3.78
CA SER A 230 -2.27 8.10 -4.21
C SER A 230 -1.70 9.01 -5.30
N ALA A 231 -2.51 9.39 -6.28
CA ALA A 231 -2.13 10.30 -7.36
C ALA A 231 -1.69 11.67 -6.82
N CYS A 232 -2.46 12.25 -5.91
CA CYS A 232 -2.13 13.53 -5.28
C CYS A 232 -0.85 13.45 -4.43
N ALA A 233 -0.67 12.34 -3.70
CA ALA A 233 0.53 12.10 -2.90
C ALA A 233 1.79 11.98 -3.77
N ILE A 234 1.73 11.22 -4.87
CA ILE A 234 2.83 11.09 -5.83
C ILE A 234 3.12 12.44 -6.50
N LYS A 235 2.12 13.16 -7.00
CA LYS A 235 2.31 14.48 -7.62
C LYS A 235 2.99 15.46 -6.66
N SER A 236 2.58 15.47 -5.39
CA SER A 236 3.22 16.26 -4.33
C SER A 236 4.66 15.83 -4.04
N PHE A 237 4.94 14.52 -4.05
CA PHE A 237 6.30 14.00 -3.90
C PHE A 237 7.21 14.43 -5.06
N LEU A 238 6.72 14.34 -6.30
CA LEU A 238 7.47 14.71 -7.50
C LEU A 238 7.77 16.21 -7.53
N SER A 239 6.79 17.05 -7.18
CA SER A 239 6.98 18.50 -7.13
C SER A 239 8.02 18.94 -6.09
N LEU A 240 8.18 18.20 -4.99
CA LEU A 240 9.16 18.50 -3.94
C LEU A 240 10.54 17.89 -4.18
N THR A 241 10.59 16.72 -4.80
CA THR A 241 11.83 15.95 -4.97
C THR A 241 12.53 16.32 -6.28
N LEU A 242 11.79 16.55 -7.37
CA LEU A 242 12.35 16.86 -8.68
C LEU A 242 12.59 18.37 -8.89
N ASN A 243 11.77 19.26 -8.32
CA ASN A 243 11.99 20.72 -8.44
C ASN A 243 13.14 21.25 -7.58
N LYS A 244 13.75 20.42 -6.71
CA LYS A 244 14.97 20.81 -5.99
C LYS A 244 16.22 20.87 -6.86
N GLY A 245 16.14 20.45 -8.14
CA GLY A 245 17.20 20.68 -9.14
C GLY A 245 17.24 22.09 -9.75
N GLY A 246 16.28 22.98 -9.46
CA GLY A 246 16.06 24.18 -10.27
C GLY A 246 16.12 25.56 -9.60
N LYS A 247 16.30 25.68 -8.28
CA LYS A 247 16.34 27.01 -7.62
C LYS A 247 17.46 27.12 -6.58
N VAL A 248 18.67 27.40 -7.06
CA VAL A 248 19.65 28.17 -6.28
C VAL A 248 18.97 29.50 -5.93
N LYS A 249 18.56 29.66 -4.67
CA LYS A 249 18.17 30.97 -4.14
C LYS A 249 19.42 31.85 -4.24
N LYS A 250 19.51 32.69 -5.28
CA LYS A 250 20.42 33.85 -5.29
C LYS A 250 20.05 34.69 -4.08
N GLY A 251 20.80 34.54 -3.00
CA GLY A 251 20.69 35.40 -1.83
C GLY A 251 20.96 36.83 -2.28
N THR A 252 19.93 37.65 -2.26
CA THR A 252 20.05 39.09 -2.42
C THR A 252 20.88 39.60 -1.25
N GLN A 253 22.17 39.85 -1.49
CA GLN A 253 23.00 40.63 -0.59
C GLN A 253 22.34 42.00 -0.45
N LYS A 254 21.61 42.21 0.66
CA LYS A 254 21.24 43.55 1.13
C LYS A 254 22.53 44.28 1.45
N ARG A 255 23.07 45.02 0.47
CA ARG A 255 24.05 46.09 0.71
C ARG A 255 23.36 47.13 1.60
N GLY A 256 23.65 47.08 2.89
CA GLY A 256 23.28 48.12 3.83
C GLY A 256 23.95 49.43 3.44
N ARG A 257 23.19 50.33 2.82
CA ARG A 257 23.52 51.76 2.74
C ARG A 257 23.47 52.32 4.16
N ARG A 258 24.62 52.40 4.84
CA ARG A 258 24.77 53.22 6.04
C ARG A 258 24.91 54.67 5.59
N GLY A 259 23.77 55.35 5.55
CA GLY A 259 23.68 56.79 5.33
C GLY A 259 24.20 57.56 6.54
N SER A 260 25.08 58.51 6.23
CA SER A 260 25.45 59.71 6.98
C SER A 260 24.42 60.19 8.02
N ARG A 261 24.88 60.42 9.25
CA ARG A 261 24.31 61.46 10.12
C ARG A 261 25.41 62.16 10.91
N ARG A 262 25.76 63.33 10.38
CA ARG A 262 26.45 64.45 11.02
C ARG A 262 25.53 65.09 12.06
N ARG A 263 26.03 65.43 13.25
CA ARG A 263 25.67 66.61 14.08
C ARG A 263 26.58 66.57 15.32
N LYS A 264 27.52 67.52 15.38
CA LYS A 264 27.55 68.70 16.25
C LYS A 264 28.03 68.34 17.65
#